data_AF-A0A947NG46-F1
#
_entry.id   AF-A0A947NG46-F1
#
_cell.length_a   1.000
_cell.length_b   1.000
_cell.length_c   1.000
_cell.angle_alpha   90.00
_cell.angle_beta   90.00
_cell.angle_gamma   90.00
#
_symmetry.space_group_name_H-M   'P 1'
#
loop_
_entity.id
_entity.type
_entity.pdbx_description
1 polymer ?
#
loop_
_entity_poly.entity_id
_entity_poly.type
_entity_poly.pdbx_seq_one_letter_code
_entity_poly.pdbx_strand_id
1 'polypeptide(L)'
;INLQKTLFSFFWQKELVNNILFQIKNGLTLSKALKKEAALDSTLLHILHSAEHSNNLGPALDKISYLVEKDINKRIQTFLKWLEPATTIILSLLVTLILLGLFYPLTKILSSLG
;
A
#
# COMPACT_ATOMS: atom_id res chain seq x y z
N ILE A 1 14.86 -4.11 19.16
CA ILE A 1 14.21 -2.79 18.95
C ILE A 1 12.82 -2.87 18.29
N ASN A 2 12.24 -4.04 17.97
CA ASN A 2 10.95 -4.11 17.25
C ASN A 2 9.73 -4.65 18.03
N LEU A 3 9.83 -4.93 19.33
CA LEU A 3 8.71 -5.52 20.10
C LEU A 3 7.66 -4.51 20.57
N GLN A 4 8.01 -3.24 20.80
CA GLN A 4 7.02 -2.23 21.20
C GLN A 4 6.09 -1.83 20.05
N LYS A 5 6.57 -1.76 18.80
CA LYS A 5 5.74 -1.36 17.65
C LYS A 5 4.70 -2.43 17.26
N THR A 6 5.06 -3.71 17.31
CA THR A 6 4.09 -4.80 17.08
C THR A 6 3.07 -4.89 18.20
N LEU A 7 3.50 -4.77 19.47
CA LEU A 7 2.58 -4.71 20.61
C LEU A 7 1.62 -3.52 20.49
N PHE A 8 2.11 -2.33 20.14
CA PHE A 8 1.26 -1.14 19.98
C PHE A 8 0.19 -1.37 18.90
N SER A 9 0.55 -1.87 17.71
CA SER A 9 -0.46 -2.17 16.68
C SER A 9 -1.50 -3.21 17.11
N PHE A 10 -1.09 -4.18 17.94
CA PHE A 10 -1.99 -5.16 18.53
C PHE A 10 -2.94 -4.53 19.57
N PHE A 11 -2.44 -3.62 20.41
CA PHE A 11 -3.25 -2.89 21.38
C PHE A 11 -4.28 -2.01 20.66
N TRP A 12 -3.90 -1.26 19.63
CA TRP A 12 -4.82 -0.43 18.86
C TRP A 12 -5.88 -1.25 18.10
N GLN A 13 -5.52 -2.41 17.52
CA GLN A 13 -6.51 -3.28 16.88
C GLN A 13 -7.53 -3.86 17.87
N LYS A 14 -7.07 -4.27 19.07
CA LYS A 14 -7.98 -4.78 20.10
C LYS A 14 -8.90 -3.69 20.65
N GLU A 15 -8.40 -2.48 20.82
CA GLU A 15 -9.19 -1.33 21.26
C GLU A 15 -10.28 -0.99 20.22
N LEU A 16 -9.92 -0.96 18.93
CA LEU A 16 -10.84 -0.72 17.81
C LEU A 16 -11.95 -1.77 17.73
N VAL A 17 -11.59 -3.05 17.81
CA VAL A 17 -12.56 -4.15 17.78
C VAL A 17 -13.48 -4.08 19.00
N ASN A 18 -12.95 -3.80 20.19
CA ASN A 18 -13.78 -3.63 21.39
C ASN A 18 -14.73 -2.43 21.28
N ASN A 19 -14.27 -1.30 20.72
CA ASN A 19 -15.09 -0.11 20.55
C ASN A 19 -16.21 -0.33 19.51
N ILE A 20 -15.89 -1.03 18.42
CA ILE A 20 -16.88 -1.45 17.42
C ILE A 20 -17.89 -2.43 18.04
N LEU A 21 -17.43 -3.43 18.79
CA LEU A 21 -18.30 -4.38 19.49
C LEU A 21 -19.20 -3.70 20.53
N PHE A 22 -18.68 -2.71 21.26
CA PHE A 22 -19.47 -1.91 22.21
C PHE A 22 -20.57 -1.13 21.49
N GLN A 23 -20.26 -0.50 20.34
CA GLN A 23 -21.23 0.21 19.53
C GLN A 23 -22.32 -0.72 18.96
N ILE A 24 -21.95 -1.92 18.51
CA ILE A 24 -22.91 -2.92 18.02
C ILE A 24 -23.83 -3.40 19.14
N LYS A 25 -23.29 -3.68 20.33
CA LYS A 25 -24.08 -4.03 21.52
C LYS A 25 -25.07 -2.94 21.93
N ASN A 26 -24.75 -1.69 21.64
CA ASN A 26 -25.63 -0.54 21.87
C ASN A 26 -26.66 -0.31 20.74
N GLY A 27 -26.81 -1.26 19.80
CA GLY A 27 -27.84 -1.23 18.76
C GLY A 27 -27.42 -0.50 17.47
N LEU A 28 -26.15 -0.12 17.32
CA LEU A 28 -25.65 0.42 16.06
C LEU A 28 -25.34 -0.72 15.07
N THR A 29 -25.75 -0.52 13.82
CA THR A 29 -25.38 -1.40 12.72
C THR A 29 -23.86 -1.43 12.51
N LEU A 30 -23.28 -2.59 12.22
CA LEU A 30 -21.86 -2.81 11.94
C LEU A 30 -21.35 -1.82 10.87
N SER A 31 -22.13 -1.58 9.81
CA SER A 31 -21.79 -0.58 8.78
C SER A 31 -21.59 0.83 9.35
N LYS A 32 -22.45 1.27 10.28
CA LYS A 32 -22.33 2.59 10.91
C LYS A 32 -21.16 2.65 11.91
N ALA A 33 -20.91 1.58 12.65
CA ALA A 33 -19.78 1.50 13.59
C ALA A 33 -18.43 1.60 12.83
N LEU A 34 -18.27 0.87 11.73
CA LEU A 34 -17.08 0.92 10.87
C LEU A 34 -16.95 2.24 10.09
N LYS A 35 -18.07 2.88 9.70
CA LYS A 35 -18.06 4.21 9.08
C LYS A 35 -17.51 5.28 10.03
N LYS A 36 -17.84 5.19 11.33
CA LYS A 36 -17.44 6.16 12.35
C LYS A 36 -15.92 6.13 12.63
N GLU A 37 -15.31 4.96 12.48
CA GLU A 37 -13.86 4.74 12.60
C GLU A 37 -13.09 5.02 11.29
N ALA A 38 -13.77 5.45 10.21
CA ALA A 38 -13.19 5.75 8.88
C ALA A 38 -12.32 4.61 8.28
N ALA A 39 -12.52 3.38 8.74
CA ALA A 39 -11.68 2.24 8.39
C ALA A 39 -11.96 1.67 6.97
N LEU A 40 -13.11 2.02 6.39
CA LEU A 40 -13.57 1.49 5.10
C LEU A 40 -14.00 2.60 4.15
N ASP A 41 -13.70 2.42 2.87
CA ASP A 41 -14.21 3.27 1.79
C ASP A 41 -15.74 3.12 1.63
N SER A 42 -16.38 4.16 1.09
CA SER A 42 -17.80 4.25 0.80
C SER A 42 -18.35 3.03 0.02
N THR A 43 -17.58 2.50 -0.92
CA THR A 43 -17.91 1.30 -1.69
C THR A 43 -18.02 0.06 -0.81
N LEU A 44 -17.06 -0.13 0.10
CA LEU A 44 -17.03 -1.27 1.02
C LEU A 44 -18.13 -1.16 2.08
N LEU A 45 -18.44 0.07 2.52
CA LEU A 45 -19.55 0.36 3.43
C LEU A 45 -20.92 -0.01 2.83
N HIS A 46 -21.12 0.19 1.53
CA HIS A 46 -22.35 -0.22 0.83
C HIS A 46 -22.52 -1.74 0.79
N ILE A 47 -21.43 -2.47 0.50
CA ILE A 47 -21.43 -3.95 0.53
C ILE A 47 -21.79 -4.45 1.93
N LEU A 48 -21.18 -3.86 2.95
CA LEU A 48 -21.42 -4.21 4.34
C LEU A 48 -22.87 -3.89 4.77
N HIS A 49 -23.39 -2.73 4.39
CA HIS A 49 -24.76 -2.32 4.71
C HIS A 49 -25.80 -3.24 4.07
N SER A 50 -25.61 -3.60 2.81
CA SER A 50 -26.48 -4.54 2.11
C SER A 50 -26.41 -5.94 2.73
N ALA A 51 -25.21 -6.39 3.11
CA ALA A 51 -24.99 -7.70 3.72
C ALA A 51 -25.61 -7.81 5.12
N GLU A 52 -25.64 -6.70 5.86
CA GLU A 52 -26.26 -6.61 7.18
C GLU A 52 -27.78 -6.76 7.11
N HIS A 53 -28.43 -6.24 6.05
CA HIS A 53 -29.88 -6.41 5.82
C HIS A 53 -30.24 -7.80 5.29
N SER A 54 -29.35 -8.42 4.51
CA SER A 54 -29.56 -9.76 3.94
C SER A 54 -29.07 -10.88 4.85
N ASN A 55 -28.68 -10.58 6.09
CA ASN A 55 -28.12 -11.52 7.07
C ASN A 55 -26.93 -12.33 6.52
N ASN A 56 -26.12 -11.70 5.65
CA ASN A 56 -25.04 -12.32 4.88
C ASN A 56 -23.67 -11.66 5.17
N LEU A 57 -23.43 -11.36 6.44
CA LEU A 57 -22.25 -10.60 6.89
C LEU A 57 -20.94 -11.35 6.72
N GLY A 58 -20.90 -12.67 6.96
CA GLY A 58 -19.68 -13.47 6.85
C GLY A 58 -19.06 -13.40 5.45
N PRO A 59 -19.77 -13.84 4.40
CA PRO A 59 -19.27 -13.77 3.02
C PRO A 59 -18.96 -12.36 2.54
N ALA A 60 -19.67 -11.35 3.04
CA ALA A 60 -19.40 -9.96 2.72
C ALA A 60 -18.08 -9.46 3.33
N LEU A 61 -17.79 -9.82 4.58
CA LEU A 61 -16.51 -9.50 5.24
C LEU A 61 -15.33 -10.18 4.53
N ASP A 62 -15.49 -11.44 4.10
CA ASP A 62 -14.46 -12.14 3.32
C ASP A 62 -14.20 -11.42 1.99
N LYS A 63 -15.27 -11.00 1.30
CA LYS A 63 -15.15 -10.22 0.06
C LYS A 63 -14.48 -8.87 0.29
N ILE A 64 -14.82 -8.17 1.37
CA ILE A 64 -14.20 -6.89 1.73
C ILE A 64 -12.71 -7.08 2.00
N SER A 65 -12.34 -8.12 2.76
CA SER A 65 -10.93 -8.47 3.05
C SER A 65 -10.15 -8.70 1.76
N TYR A 66 -10.70 -9.52 0.85
CA TYR A 66 -10.09 -9.79 -0.45
C TYR A 66 -9.90 -8.52 -1.31
N LEU A 67 -10.90 -7.63 -1.33
CA LEU A 67 -10.81 -6.37 -2.08
C LEU A 67 -9.72 -5.45 -1.52
N VAL A 68 -9.63 -5.33 -0.20
CA VAL A 68 -8.61 -4.53 0.47
C VAL A 68 -7.21 -5.09 0.20
N GLU A 69 -7.03 -6.42 0.31
CA GLU A 69 -5.76 -7.07 -0.01
C GLU A 69 -5.36 -6.83 -1.47
N LYS A 70 -6.32 -6.96 -2.39
CA LYS A 70 -6.11 -6.70 -3.81
C LYS A 70 -5.70 -5.24 -4.08
N ASP A 71 -6.33 -4.28 -3.41
CA ASP A 71 -6.00 -2.87 -3.56
C ASP A 71 -4.60 -2.54 -3.01
N ILE A 72 -4.22 -3.13 -1.88
CA ILE A 72 -2.86 -3.01 -1.33
C ILE A 72 -1.85 -3.58 -2.32
N ASN A 73 -2.09 -4.80 -2.82
CA ASN A 73 -1.21 -5.44 -3.80
C ASN A 73 -1.11 -4.63 -5.09
N LYS A 74 -2.21 -4.04 -5.57
CA LYS A 74 -2.21 -3.16 -6.75
C LYS A 74 -1.38 -1.90 -6.51
N ARG A 75 -1.46 -1.29 -5.32
CA ARG A 75 -0.65 -0.11 -4.95
C ARG A 75 0.83 -0.46 -4.92
N ILE A 76 1.20 -1.60 -4.32
CA ILE A 76 2.58 -2.09 -4.29
C ILE A 76 3.08 -2.34 -5.72
N GLN A 77 2.32 -3.07 -6.54
CA GLN A 77 2.71 -3.34 -7.92
C GLN A 77 2.85 -2.06 -8.74
N THR A 78 1.95 -1.10 -8.55
CA THR A 78 2.05 0.20 -9.24
C THR A 78 3.33 0.91 -8.81
N PHE A 79 3.62 0.96 -7.51
CA PHE A 79 4.86 1.54 -7.01
C PHE A 79 6.10 0.88 -7.61
N LEU A 80 6.13 -0.45 -7.66
CA LEU A 80 7.23 -1.21 -8.28
C LEU A 80 7.37 -0.91 -9.79
N LYS A 81 6.26 -0.79 -10.52
CA LYS A 81 6.26 -0.45 -11.95
C LYS A 81 6.86 0.93 -12.24
N TRP A 82 6.74 1.88 -11.32
CA TRP A 82 7.40 3.18 -11.44
C TRP A 82 8.89 3.13 -11.05
N LEU A 83 9.27 2.18 -10.20
CA LEU A 83 10.65 2.01 -9.75
C LEU A 83 11.55 1.43 -10.87
N GLU A 84 11.02 0.52 -11.69
CA GLU A 84 11.73 -0.09 -12.83
C GLU A 84 12.30 0.91 -13.86
N PRO A 85 11.52 1.87 -14.40
CA PRO A 85 12.07 2.88 -15.30
C PRO A 85 13.01 3.86 -14.58
N ALA A 86 12.78 4.16 -13.29
CA ALA A 86 13.63 5.06 -12.52
C ALA A 86 15.06 4.52 -12.37
N THR A 87 15.21 3.23 -12.03
CA THR A 87 16.54 2.60 -11.94
C THR A 87 17.23 2.55 -13.30
N THR A 88 16.48 2.31 -14.38
CA THR A 88 17.00 2.28 -15.75
C THR A 88 17.57 3.64 -16.18
N ILE A 89 16.87 4.74 -15.88
CA ILE A 89 17.34 6.10 -16.17
C ILE A 89 18.62 6.41 -15.38
N ILE A 90 18.67 6.03 -14.10
CA ILE A 90 19.86 6.23 -13.25
C ILE A 90 21.06 5.48 -13.82
N LEU A 91 20.89 4.21 -14.17
CA LEU A 91 21.96 3.40 -14.77
C LEU A 91 22.42 3.98 -16.11
N SER A 92 21.49 4.37 -16.98
CA SER A 92 21.81 5.00 -18.26
C SER A 92 22.64 6.27 -18.06
N LEU A 93 22.23 7.14 -17.15
CA LEU A 93 22.95 8.38 -16.87
C LEU A 93 24.37 8.10 -16.35
N LEU A 94 24.51 7.16 -15.42
CA LEU A 94 25.81 6.76 -14.88
C LEU A 94 26.74 6.23 -15.98
N VAL A 95 26.24 5.33 -16.83
CA VAL A 95 27.02 4.79 -17.95
C VAL A 95 27.43 5.91 -18.92
N THR A 96 26.50 6.81 -19.28
CA THR A 96 26.80 7.95 -20.16
C THR A 96 27.88 8.86 -19.57
N LEU A 97 27.82 9.17 -18.27
CA LEU A 97 28.83 10.00 -17.60
C LEU A 97 30.21 9.33 -17.61
N ILE A 98 30.28 8.03 -17.36
CA ILE A 98 31.53 7.26 -17.43
C ILE A 98 32.11 7.29 -18.84
N LEU A 99 31.27 7.04 -19.87
CA LEU A 99 31.71 7.05 -21.27
C LEU A 99 32.27 8.41 -21.69
N LEU A 100 31.59 9.51 -21.32
CA LEU A 100 32.09 10.87 -21.59
C LEU A 100 33.42 11.14 -20.89
N GLY A 101 33.54 10.71 -19.64
CA GLY A 101 34.79 10.82 -18.87
C GLY A 101 35.95 10.05 -19.51
N LEU A 102 35.69 8.89 -20.10
CA LEU A 102 36.68 8.08 -20.82
C LEU A 102 36.99 8.63 -22.22
N PHE A 103 36.02 9.26 -22.88
CA PHE A 103 36.22 9.81 -24.22
C PHE A 103 37.23 10.96 -24.21
N TYR A 104 37.20 11.82 -23.18
CA TYR A 104 38.12 12.96 -23.06
C TYR A 104 39.63 12.56 -23.11
N PRO A 105 40.16 11.65 -22.28
CA PRO A 105 41.56 11.24 -22.37
C PRO A 105 41.88 10.45 -23.65
N LEU A 106 40.94 9.66 -24.18
CA LEU A 106 41.15 8.91 -25.43
C LEU A 106 41.47 9.86 -26.60
N THR A 107 40.74 10.97 -26.71
CA THR A 107 41.00 11.98 -27.76
C THR A 107 42.39 12.61 -27.63
N LYS A 108 42.85 12.88 -26.39
CA LYS A 108 44.19 13.44 -26.14
C LYS A 108 45.30 12.48 -26.58
N ILE A 109 45.16 11.20 -26.27
CA ILE A 109 46.14 10.17 -26.66
C ILE A 109 46.21 10.06 -28.18
N LEU A 110 45.06 10.02 -28.86
CA LEU A 110 45.00 9.95 -30.32
C LEU A 110 45.67 11.17 -30.98
N SER A 111 45.46 12.37 -30.44
CA SER A 111 46.11 13.59 -30.95
C SER A 111 47.61 13.68 -30.67
N SER A 112 48.13 12.93 -29.70
CA SER A 112 49.59 12.89 -29.43
C SER A 112 50.34 11.85 -30.26
N LEU A 113 49.61 10.96 -30.94
CA LEU A 113 50.16 9.87 -31.75
C LEU A 113 50.27 10.22 -33.24
N GLY A 114 49.61 11.30 -33.69
CA GLY A 114 49.77 11.90 -35.02
C GLY A 114 50.50 13.22 -34.93
#